data_AF-K2CS56-F1
#
_entry.id   AF-K2CS56-F1
#
_cell.length_a   1.000
_cell.length_b   1.000
_cell.length_c   1.000
_cell.angle_alpha   90.00
_cell.angle_beta   90.00
_cell.angle_gamma   90.00
#
_symmetry.space_group_name_H-M   'P 1'
#
loop_
_entity.id
_entity.type
_entity.pdbx_description
1 polymer ?
#
loop_
_entity_poly.entity_id
_entity_poly.type
_entity_poly.pdbx_seq_one_letter_code
_entity_poly.pdbx_strand_id
1 'polypeptide(L)' 'MTDNAEIDEIKKLQNDINVHFYRYHVLDQPLISDYEYDTLIKRLRELEARHPEMVT' A
#
# COMPACT_ATOMS: atom_id res chain seq x y z
N MET A 1 -21.79 -3.84 2.91
CA MET A 1 -21.00 -4.69 3.85
C MET A 1 -19.59 -4.94 3.34
N THR A 2 -19.29 -4.64 2.08
CA THR A 2 -18.00 -4.93 1.42
C THR A 2 -16.96 -3.83 1.64
N ASP A 3 -17.42 -2.62 1.92
CA ASP A 3 -16.64 -1.38 1.97
C ASP A 3 -15.59 -1.43 3.09
N ASN A 4 -15.94 -2.01 4.24
CA ASN A 4 -15.02 -2.13 5.38
C ASN A 4 -13.84 -3.09 5.14
N ALA A 5 -14.02 -4.13 4.33
CA ALA A 5 -12.95 -5.09 4.05
C ALA A 5 -11.90 -4.49 3.13
N GLU A 6 -12.34 -3.71 2.14
CA GLU A 6 -11.46 -3.04 1.19
C GLU A 6 -10.69 -1.89 1.86
N ILE A 7 -11.30 -1.17 2.81
CA ILE A 7 -10.61 -0.19 3.67
C ILE A 7 -9.47 -0.84 4.47
N ASP A 8 -9.72 -2.01 5.04
CA ASP A 8 -8.70 -2.73 5.81
C ASP A 8 -7.52 -3.13 4.92
N GLU A 9 -7.80 -3.59 3.70
CA GLU A 9 -6.75 -3.91 2.72
C GLU A 9 -5.93 -2.67 2.31
N ILE A 10 -6.57 -1.54 2.04
CA ILE A 10 -5.88 -0.27 1.72
C ILE A 10 -4.95 0.12 2.87
N LYS A 11 -5.43 0.07 4.11
CA LYS A 11 -4.62 0.40 5.30
C LYS A 11 -3.46 -0.55 5.49
N LYS A 12 -3.67 -1.86 5.26
CA LYS A 12 -2.60 -2.85 5.28
C LYS A 12 -1.53 -2.55 4.24
N LEU A 13 -1.94 -2.33 2.99
CA LEU A 13 -1.02 -1.98 1.90
C LEU A 13 -0.21 -0.72 2.21
N GLN A 14 -0.86 0.34 2.71
CA GLN A 14 -0.16 1.56 3.12
C GLN A 14 0.83 1.32 4.27
N ASN A 15 0.46 0.48 5.25
CA ASN A 15 1.34 0.15 6.35
C ASN A 15 2.56 -0.66 5.86
N ASP A 16 2.35 -1.66 5.02
CA ASP A 16 3.43 -2.42 4.38
C ASP A 16 4.36 -1.51 3.60
N ILE A 17 3.83 -0.66 2.72
CA ILE A 17 4.59 0.33 1.94
C ILE A 17 5.43 1.22 2.87
N ASN A 18 4.85 1.74 3.96
CA ASN A 18 5.58 2.56 4.93
C ASN A 18 6.68 1.79 5.65
N VAL A 19 6.43 0.53 6.03
CA VAL A 19 7.44 -0.33 6.66
C VAL A 19 8.59 -0.59 5.70
N HIS A 20 8.30 -0.87 4.44
CA HIS A 20 9.32 -1.06 3.40
C HIS A 20 10.10 0.23 3.13
N PHE A 21 9.41 1.37 3.06
CA PHE A 21 10.04 2.69 2.89
C PHE A 21 10.96 3.01 4.07
N TYR A 22 10.50 2.78 5.30
CA TYR A 22 11.32 2.96 6.50
C TYR A 22 12.54 2.04 6.48
N ARG A 23 12.38 0.76 6.12
CA ARG A 23 13.51 -0.19 6.03
C ARG A 23 14.51 0.20 4.94
N TYR A 24 14.01 0.66 3.79
CA TYR A 24 14.83 1.12 2.67
C TYR A 24 15.63 2.37 3.04
N HIS A 25 14.97 3.40 3.57
CA HIS A 25 15.58 4.71 3.80
C HIS A 25 16.28 4.85 5.16
N VAL A 26 15.86 4.10 6.19
CA VAL A 26 16.37 4.23 7.56
C VAL A 26 17.31 3.09 7.91
N LEU A 27 16.95 1.86 7.54
CA LEU A 27 17.75 0.67 7.89
C LEU A 27 18.73 0.26 6.78
N ASP A 28 18.65 0.88 5.59
CA ASP A 28 19.43 0.48 4.40
C ASP A 28 19.27 -1.02 4.07
N GLN A 29 18.09 -1.56 4.42
CA GLN A 29 17.76 -2.98 4.29
C GLN A 29 16.47 -3.14 3.49
N PRO A 30 16.53 -2.98 2.16
CA PRO A 30 15.38 -3.23 1.29
C PRO A 30 14.87 -4.66 1.50
N LEU A 31 13.62 -4.79 1.93
CA LEU A 31 12.98 -6.11 2.09
C LEU A 31 12.34 -6.60 0.79
N ILE A 32 11.98 -5.65 -0.07
CA ILE A 32 11.32 -5.87 -1.35
C ILE A 32 12.05 -5.09 -2.44
N SER A 33 12.02 -5.62 -3.67
CA SER A 33 12.58 -4.94 -4.84
C SER A 33 11.65 -3.83 -5.32
N ASP A 34 12.19 -2.89 -6.11
CA ASP A 34 11.40 -1.81 -6.77
C ASP A 34 10.14 -2.33 -7.48
N TYR A 35 10.23 -3.50 -8.13
CA TYR A 35 9.10 -4.14 -8.81
C TYR A 35 7.96 -4.55 -7.85
N GLU A 36 8.32 -5.11 -6.69
CA GLU A 36 7.35 -5.50 -5.66
C GLU A 36 6.69 -4.25 -5.07
N TYR A 37 7.47 -3.18 -4.87
CA TYR A 37 6.97 -1.89 -4.42
C TYR A 37 5.98 -1.28 -5.42
N ASP A 38 6.32 -1.29 -6.72
CA ASP A 38 5.42 -0.82 -7.78
C ASP A 38 4.12 -1.63 -7.82
N THR A 39 4.21 -2.94 -7.58
CA THR A 39 3.04 -3.83 -7.49
C THR A 39 2.14 -3.48 -6.32
N LEU A 40 2.69 -3.21 -5.13
CA LEU A 40 1.93 -2.76 -3.96
C LEU A 40 1.24 -1.42 -4.22
N ILE A 41 1.94 -0.47 -4.83
CA ILE A 41 1.40 0.86 -5.20
C ILE A 41 0.29 0.72 -6.25
N LYS A 42 0.47 -0.14 -7.26
CA LYS A 42 -0.57 -0.44 -8.25
C LYS A 42 -1.83 -0.98 -7.58
N ARG A 43 -1.66 -1.95 -6.68
CA ARG A 43 -2.79 -2.56 -5.98
C ARG A 43 -3.54 -1.56 -5.12
N LEU A 44 -2.81 -0.68 -4.43
CA LEU A 44 -3.37 0.42 -3.66
C LEU A 44 -4.20 1.35 -4.57
N ARG A 45 -3.64 1.77 -5.71
CA ARG A 45 -4.35 2.61 -6.68
C ARG A 45 -5.57 1.94 -7.29
N GLU A 46 -5.54 0.64 -7.56
CA GLU A 46 -6.71 -0.12 -8.03
C GLU A 46 -7.82 -0.13 -6.99
N LEU A 47 -7.47 -0.26 -5.70
CA LEU A 47 -8.42 -0.17 -4.61
C LEU A 47 -8.97 1.26 -4.48
N GLU A 48 -8.13 2.28 -4.49
CA GLU A 48 -8.54 3.70 -4.45
C GLU A 48 -9.41 4.08 -5.65
N ALA A 49 -9.12 3.57 -6.85
CA ALA A 49 -9.93 3.81 -8.04
C ALA A 49 -11.32 3.18 -7.96
N ARG A 50 -11.46 2.07 -7.21
CA ARG A 50 -12.76 1.45 -6.92
C ARG A 50 -13.51 2.16 -5.80
N HIS A 51 -12.80 2.89 -4.93
CA HIS A 51 -13.34 3.63 -3.78
C HIS A 51 -13.00 5.13 -3.85
N PRO A 52 -13.43 5.86 -4.90
CA PRO A 52 -13.11 7.28 -5.06
C PRO A 52 -13.70 8.15 -3.94
N GLU A 53 -14.71 7.66 -3.22
CA GLU A 53 -15.31 8.31 -2.06
C GLU A 53 -14.40 8.38 -0.82
N MET A 54 -13.31 7.60 -0.79
CA MET A 54 -12.35 7.58 0.31
C MET A 54 -11.10 8.43 0.05
N VAL A 55 -10.88 8.89 -1.19
CA VAL A 55 -9.81 9.82 -1.53
C VAL A 55 -10.32 11.23 -1.18
N THR A 56 -10.10 11.66 0.06
CA THR A 56 -10.39 13.03 0.55
C THR A 56 -9.10 13.79 0.81
#